data_AF-A0A3A4NB72-F1
#
_entry.id   AF-A0A3A4NB72-F1
#
_cell.length_a   1.000
_cell.length_b   1.000
_cell.length_c   1.000
_cell.angle_alpha   90.00
_cell.angle_beta   90.00
_cell.angle_gamma   90.00
#
_symmetry.space_group_name_H-M   'P 1'
#
loop_
_entity.id
_entity.type
_entity.pdbx_description
1 polymer ?
#
loop_
_entity_poly.entity_id
_entity_poly.type
_entity_poly.pdbx_seq_one_letter_code
_entity_poly.pdbx_strand_id
1 'polypeptide(L)'
;MHLMSTALDSIAPHFRRVADRWPDAQTLSNHYQAVVASYQGNQHGLVETVKSFVESVCLTILGEYGMPMPSSDASMTMMLVEALRLLGLQNTRGASKLDRILSAHNRLADALSEMRNVNGPIAHGKDGFLDSLTQNHVRTYLLTADTLLSLLLAAFEGTEPDLQFTREPYERFNHLHNRVDSSVTVNSAIEYEDDSPVLVISMKTGGLPDGIELRIEPSRLLYAIDRTAYIEILAASTVQAAASATAGRKAEEMLVVSSPGPIEEEPASEVNRTYTGYLSPLTEELRRYVISLDLSATTPLPSGVSIIESVLGTAEANMGTDWKERESLQARMKVAFRRTLTQFGIPEGKAKEGAEHLVAWFKIQAIGLPNGEGDSAR
;
A
#
# COMPACT_ATOMS: atom_id res chain seq x y z
N MET A 1 -1.28 -28.31 14.72
CA MET A 1 -2.20 -27.47 13.91
C MET A 1 -2.88 -28.23 12.77
N HIS A 2 -2.21 -29.17 12.07
CA HIS A 2 -2.77 -29.87 10.91
C HIS A 2 -3.93 -30.86 11.19
N LEU A 3 -4.03 -31.39 12.42
CA LEU A 3 -5.12 -32.28 12.84
C LEU A 3 -6.42 -31.55 13.24
N MET A 4 -6.40 -30.20 13.31
CA MET A 4 -7.50 -29.43 13.91
C MET A 4 -8.48 -28.87 12.86
N SER A 5 -8.06 -28.54 11.62
CA SER A 5 -9.01 -28.02 10.61
C SER A 5 -9.97 -29.08 10.04
N THR A 6 -9.68 -30.37 10.24
CA THR A 6 -10.42 -31.48 9.62
C THR A 6 -11.91 -31.57 10.01
N ALA A 7 -12.30 -31.11 11.21
CA ALA A 7 -13.69 -31.23 11.67
C ALA A 7 -14.62 -30.24 10.95
N LEU A 8 -14.25 -28.96 10.86
CA LEU A 8 -15.00 -27.96 10.10
C LEU A 8 -15.01 -28.34 8.61
N ASP A 9 -13.84 -28.67 8.07
CA ASP A 9 -13.66 -29.00 6.66
C ASP A 9 -14.48 -30.23 6.23
N SER A 10 -14.79 -31.15 7.16
CA SER A 10 -15.66 -32.31 6.87
C SER A 10 -17.14 -31.95 6.71
N ILE A 11 -17.57 -30.82 7.28
CA ILE A 11 -18.97 -30.35 7.26
C ILE A 11 -19.15 -29.26 6.21
N ALA A 12 -18.20 -28.32 6.14
CA ALA A 12 -18.25 -27.13 5.31
C ALA A 12 -16.89 -26.93 4.60
N PRO A 13 -16.57 -27.78 3.61
CA PRO A 13 -15.25 -27.82 2.96
C PRO A 13 -14.91 -26.56 2.16
N HIS A 14 -15.90 -25.79 1.71
CA HIS A 14 -15.67 -24.67 0.80
C HIS A 14 -15.01 -23.47 1.48
N PHE A 15 -15.10 -23.35 2.81
CA PHE A 15 -14.33 -22.35 3.56
C PHE A 15 -12.83 -22.51 3.33
N ARG A 16 -12.33 -23.75 3.44
CA ARG A 16 -10.92 -24.03 3.18
C ARG A 16 -10.57 -23.89 1.71
N ARG A 17 -11.42 -24.40 0.80
CA ARG A 17 -11.18 -24.26 -0.65
C ARG A 17 -11.04 -22.80 -1.07
N VAL A 18 -11.84 -21.90 -0.49
CA VAL A 18 -11.70 -20.46 -0.71
C VAL A 18 -10.35 -19.95 -0.23
N ALA A 19 -9.94 -20.28 0.99
CA ALA A 19 -8.66 -19.83 1.53
C ALA A 19 -7.48 -20.33 0.66
N ASP A 20 -7.52 -21.59 0.25
CA ASP A 20 -6.51 -22.21 -0.60
C ASP A 20 -6.50 -21.62 -2.03
N ARG A 21 -7.63 -21.09 -2.50
CA ARG A 21 -7.77 -20.48 -3.83
C ARG A 21 -7.06 -19.13 -3.95
N TRP A 22 -6.99 -18.38 -2.86
CA TRP A 22 -6.32 -17.07 -2.77
C TRP A 22 -5.27 -17.09 -1.64
N PRO A 23 -4.15 -17.80 -1.83
CA PRO A 23 -3.15 -17.99 -0.78
C PRO A 23 -2.55 -16.68 -0.27
N ASP A 24 -2.44 -15.67 -1.15
CA ASP A 24 -1.88 -14.35 -0.81
C ASP A 24 -2.92 -13.39 -0.19
N ALA A 25 -4.20 -13.78 -0.13
CA ALA A 25 -5.25 -12.99 0.51
C ALA A 25 -5.25 -13.23 2.03
N GLN A 26 -4.32 -12.58 2.73
CA GLN A 26 -4.14 -12.76 4.18
C GLN A 26 -5.44 -12.53 4.98
N THR A 27 -6.25 -11.56 4.58
CA THR A 27 -7.55 -11.29 5.22
C THR A 27 -8.51 -12.46 5.10
N LEU A 28 -8.59 -13.13 3.94
CA LEU A 28 -9.43 -14.32 3.76
C LEU A 28 -8.91 -15.48 4.63
N SER A 29 -7.59 -15.71 4.62
CA SER A 29 -6.96 -16.71 5.48
C SER A 29 -7.25 -16.47 6.96
N ASN A 30 -7.17 -15.21 7.42
CA ASN A 30 -7.49 -14.84 8.80
C ASN A 30 -8.97 -15.08 9.13
N HIS A 31 -9.89 -14.73 8.22
CA HIS A 31 -11.32 -15.00 8.43
C HIS A 31 -11.60 -16.52 8.49
N TYR A 32 -10.95 -17.34 7.65
CA TYR A 32 -11.09 -18.79 7.72
C TYR A 32 -10.65 -19.32 9.09
N GLN A 33 -9.48 -18.88 9.59
CA GLN A 33 -9.01 -19.27 10.92
C GLN A 33 -9.96 -18.80 12.03
N ALA A 34 -10.58 -17.62 11.89
CA ALA A 34 -11.57 -17.14 12.85
C ALA A 34 -12.83 -18.02 12.89
N VAL A 35 -13.32 -18.49 11.73
CA VAL A 35 -14.44 -19.45 11.65
C VAL A 35 -14.06 -20.77 12.32
N VAL A 36 -12.87 -21.31 12.02
CA VAL A 36 -12.35 -22.55 12.64
C VAL A 36 -12.28 -22.41 14.16
N ALA A 37 -11.67 -21.33 14.66
CA ALA A 37 -11.52 -21.06 16.08
C ALA A 37 -12.89 -20.91 16.78
N SER A 38 -13.83 -20.21 16.14
CA SER A 38 -15.18 -20.03 16.67
C SER A 38 -15.92 -21.36 16.76
N TYR A 39 -15.83 -22.20 15.72
CA TYR A 39 -16.47 -23.51 15.69
C TYR A 39 -15.94 -24.48 16.75
N GLN A 40 -14.62 -24.49 16.96
CA GLN A 40 -13.95 -25.38 17.93
C GLN A 40 -14.04 -24.89 19.38
N GLY A 41 -14.18 -23.58 19.56
CA GLY A 41 -14.31 -22.96 20.88
C GLY A 41 -15.73 -23.06 21.43
N ASN A 42 -16.17 -21.99 22.09
CA ASN A 42 -17.50 -21.88 22.66
C ASN A 42 -18.59 -21.45 21.65
N GLN A 43 -18.29 -21.47 20.34
CA GLN A 43 -19.21 -21.08 19.26
C GLN A 43 -19.67 -19.61 19.31
N HIS A 44 -19.07 -18.81 20.20
CA HIS A 44 -19.31 -17.38 20.28
C HIS A 44 -18.70 -16.68 19.07
N GLY A 45 -19.46 -15.79 18.42
CA GLY A 45 -18.98 -15.07 17.24
C GLY A 45 -18.97 -15.91 15.95
N LEU A 46 -19.43 -17.18 15.97
CA LEU A 46 -19.45 -18.02 14.77
C LEU A 46 -20.31 -17.40 13.66
N VAL A 47 -21.43 -16.81 14.04
CA VAL A 47 -22.39 -16.23 13.10
C VAL A 47 -21.78 -15.02 12.39
N GLU A 48 -21.16 -14.16 13.16
CA GLU A 48 -20.46 -12.97 12.70
C GLU A 48 -19.28 -13.35 11.80
N THR A 49 -18.45 -14.32 12.20
CA THR A 49 -17.27 -14.73 11.44
C THR A 49 -17.64 -15.40 10.12
N VAL A 50 -18.66 -16.26 10.10
CA VAL A 50 -19.14 -16.91 8.87
C VAL A 50 -19.75 -15.89 7.90
N LYS A 51 -20.60 -14.96 8.36
CA LYS A 51 -21.11 -13.89 7.51
C LYS A 51 -19.97 -13.06 6.92
N SER A 52 -19.06 -12.61 7.78
CA SER A 52 -17.91 -11.80 7.38
C SER A 52 -17.02 -12.53 6.36
N PHE A 53 -16.88 -13.85 6.50
CA PHE A 53 -16.14 -14.67 5.53
C PHE A 53 -16.79 -14.63 4.15
N VAL A 54 -18.11 -14.86 4.05
CA VAL A 54 -18.84 -14.80 2.77
C VAL A 54 -18.74 -13.41 2.14
N GLU A 55 -18.91 -12.35 2.92
CA GLU A 55 -18.74 -10.97 2.46
C GLU A 55 -17.33 -10.71 1.93
N SER A 56 -16.31 -11.16 2.65
CA SER A 56 -14.91 -11.05 2.22
C SER A 56 -14.65 -11.77 0.90
N VAL A 57 -15.31 -12.89 0.63
CA VAL A 57 -15.20 -13.61 -0.65
C VAL A 57 -15.84 -12.81 -1.77
N CYS A 58 -17.05 -12.29 -1.57
CA CYS A 58 -17.71 -11.43 -2.56
C CYS A 58 -16.84 -10.20 -2.90
N LEU A 59 -16.28 -9.54 -1.88
CA LEU A 59 -15.37 -8.40 -2.05
C LEU A 59 -14.08 -8.79 -2.79
N THR A 60 -13.53 -9.97 -2.51
CA THR A 60 -12.34 -10.47 -3.19
C THR A 60 -12.62 -10.64 -4.68
N ILE A 61 -13.76 -11.26 -5.03
CA ILE A 61 -14.22 -11.45 -6.42
C ILE A 61 -14.43 -10.09 -7.10
N LEU A 62 -15.13 -9.14 -6.46
CA LEU A 62 -15.29 -7.79 -7.02
C LEU A 62 -13.95 -7.15 -7.37
N GLY A 63 -12.95 -7.31 -6.49
CA GLY A 63 -11.59 -6.81 -6.74
C GLY A 63 -10.85 -7.54 -7.87
N GLU A 64 -11.09 -8.84 -8.09
CA GLU A 64 -10.51 -9.60 -9.23
C GLU A 64 -11.04 -9.11 -10.60
N TYR A 65 -12.15 -8.36 -10.61
CA TYR A 65 -12.76 -7.80 -11.81
C TYR A 65 -12.73 -6.26 -11.81
N GLY A 66 -11.88 -5.65 -10.99
CA GLY A 66 -11.67 -4.20 -10.99
C GLY A 66 -12.88 -3.36 -10.57
N MET A 67 -13.88 -3.97 -9.91
CA MET A 67 -15.06 -3.23 -9.45
C MET A 67 -14.72 -2.34 -8.25
N PRO A 68 -15.33 -1.14 -8.15
CA PRO A 68 -15.19 -0.31 -6.97
C PRO A 68 -15.71 -1.03 -5.74
N MET A 69 -15.03 -0.87 -4.61
CA MET A 69 -15.47 -1.49 -3.37
C MET A 69 -16.82 -0.89 -2.94
N PRO A 70 -17.79 -1.74 -2.59
CA PRO A 70 -19.09 -1.28 -2.15
C PRO A 70 -18.97 -0.50 -0.82
N SER A 71 -19.97 0.34 -0.55
CA SER A 71 -20.05 1.09 0.70
C SER A 71 -20.16 0.17 1.93
N SER A 72 -19.80 0.68 3.10
CA SER A 72 -19.79 -0.10 4.34
C SER A 72 -21.18 -0.58 4.80
N ASP A 73 -22.25 -0.01 4.25
CA ASP A 73 -23.66 -0.37 4.52
C ASP A 73 -24.24 -1.35 3.48
N ALA A 74 -23.44 -1.77 2.49
CA ALA A 74 -23.84 -2.76 1.51
C ALA A 74 -24.25 -4.08 2.17
N SER A 75 -25.41 -4.61 1.77
CA SER A 75 -25.87 -5.91 2.26
C SER A 75 -25.06 -7.05 1.63
N MET A 76 -24.89 -8.14 2.39
CA MET A 76 -24.25 -9.36 1.89
C MET A 76 -24.94 -9.87 0.60
N THR A 77 -26.27 -9.81 0.55
CA THR A 77 -27.04 -10.24 -0.62
C THR A 77 -26.75 -9.37 -1.85
N MET A 78 -26.58 -8.06 -1.69
CA MET A 78 -26.19 -7.18 -2.79
C MET A 78 -24.79 -7.53 -3.30
N MET A 79 -23.83 -7.72 -2.39
CA MET A 79 -22.47 -8.13 -2.76
C MET A 79 -22.44 -9.50 -3.44
N LEU A 80 -23.24 -10.46 -2.97
CA LEU A 80 -23.39 -11.77 -3.59
C LEU A 80 -23.96 -11.68 -5.00
N VAL A 81 -25.03 -10.90 -5.19
CA VAL A 81 -25.66 -10.72 -6.50
C VAL A 81 -24.69 -10.09 -7.50
N GLU A 82 -23.93 -9.09 -7.06
CA GLU A 82 -22.97 -8.42 -7.93
C GLU A 82 -21.78 -9.33 -8.27
N ALA A 83 -21.25 -10.07 -7.29
CA ALA A 83 -20.22 -11.07 -7.54
C ALA A 83 -20.71 -12.13 -8.54
N LEU A 84 -21.90 -12.71 -8.33
CA LEU A 84 -22.46 -13.71 -9.27
C LEU A 84 -22.70 -13.14 -10.66
N ARG A 85 -23.12 -11.86 -10.78
CA ARG A 85 -23.30 -11.18 -12.06
C ARG A 85 -22.00 -11.12 -12.86
N LEU A 86 -20.88 -10.80 -12.22
CA LEU A 86 -19.56 -10.79 -12.86
C LEU A 86 -19.14 -12.18 -13.34
N LEU A 87 -19.54 -13.22 -12.60
CA LEU A 87 -19.27 -14.63 -12.93
C LEU A 87 -20.30 -15.22 -13.91
N GLY A 88 -21.00 -14.37 -14.66
CA GLY A 88 -21.98 -14.77 -15.68
C GLY A 88 -23.28 -15.36 -15.12
N LEU A 89 -23.49 -15.35 -13.80
CA LEU A 89 -24.68 -15.84 -13.13
C LEU A 89 -25.60 -14.68 -12.73
N GLN A 90 -26.27 -14.11 -13.72
CA GLN A 90 -27.24 -13.04 -13.49
C GLN A 90 -28.67 -13.58 -13.44
N ASN A 91 -29.43 -13.13 -12.44
CA ASN A 91 -30.87 -13.38 -12.39
C ASN A 91 -31.58 -12.51 -13.46
N THR A 92 -32.13 -13.18 -14.47
CA THR A 92 -32.81 -12.58 -15.62
C THR A 92 -34.30 -12.29 -15.39
N ARG A 93 -34.76 -12.33 -14.14
CA ARG A 93 -36.14 -12.00 -13.71
C ARG A 93 -37.22 -12.85 -14.38
N GLY A 94 -36.97 -14.15 -14.50
CA GLY A 94 -37.93 -15.16 -14.92
C GLY A 94 -37.73 -15.68 -16.34
N ALA A 95 -36.72 -15.20 -17.07
CA ALA A 95 -36.41 -15.71 -18.40
C ALA A 95 -35.72 -17.09 -18.34
N SER A 96 -35.08 -17.44 -17.22
CA SER A 96 -34.44 -18.74 -17.01
C SER A 96 -34.98 -19.46 -15.77
N LYS A 97 -35.04 -20.80 -15.81
CA LYS A 97 -35.30 -21.60 -14.60
C LYS A 97 -34.17 -21.47 -13.57
N LEU A 98 -32.98 -21.12 -14.02
CA LEU A 98 -31.83 -20.81 -13.17
C LEU A 98 -32.14 -19.63 -12.23
N ASP A 99 -32.99 -18.69 -12.62
CA ASP A 99 -33.37 -17.54 -11.79
C ASP A 99 -34.00 -17.98 -10.47
N ARG A 100 -34.72 -19.11 -10.45
CA ARG A 100 -35.30 -19.66 -9.22
C ARG A 100 -34.21 -20.16 -8.26
N ILE A 101 -33.16 -20.76 -8.81
CA ILE A 101 -32.01 -21.25 -8.04
C ILE A 101 -31.23 -20.05 -7.47
N LEU A 102 -30.93 -19.04 -8.29
CA LEU A 102 -30.24 -17.83 -7.84
C LEU A 102 -31.07 -17.07 -6.79
N SER A 103 -32.38 -16.98 -6.97
CA SER A 103 -33.28 -16.39 -5.97
C SER A 103 -33.27 -17.15 -4.64
N ALA A 104 -33.12 -18.48 -4.67
CA ALA A 104 -32.98 -19.27 -3.45
C ALA A 104 -31.68 -18.95 -2.71
N HIS A 105 -30.55 -18.81 -3.43
CA HIS A 105 -29.27 -18.42 -2.83
C HIS A 105 -29.32 -17.00 -2.25
N ASN A 106 -29.98 -16.06 -2.92
CA ASN A 106 -30.20 -14.73 -2.36
C ASN A 106 -30.98 -14.78 -1.03
N ARG A 107 -32.02 -15.62 -0.94
CA ARG A 107 -32.76 -15.82 0.31
C ARG A 107 -31.92 -16.47 1.41
N LEU A 108 -31.01 -17.39 1.05
CA LEU A 108 -30.05 -17.95 2.00
C LEU A 108 -29.11 -16.86 2.53
N ALA A 109 -28.64 -15.95 1.67
CA ALA A 109 -27.81 -14.82 2.07
C ALA A 109 -28.55 -13.84 3.00
N ASP A 110 -29.81 -13.52 2.69
CA ASP A 110 -30.67 -12.71 3.57
C ASP A 110 -30.85 -13.39 4.93
N ALA A 111 -31.19 -14.69 4.94
CA ALA A 111 -31.37 -15.46 6.17
C ALA A 111 -30.09 -15.53 7.02
N LEU A 112 -28.90 -15.65 6.40
CA LEU A 112 -27.64 -15.62 7.13
C LEU A 112 -27.41 -14.26 7.81
N SER A 113 -27.78 -13.17 7.14
CA SER A 113 -27.66 -11.81 7.67
C SER A 113 -28.65 -11.55 8.81
N GLU A 114 -29.90 -12.01 8.65
CA GLU A 114 -30.93 -11.94 9.68
C GLU A 114 -30.53 -12.74 10.93
N MET A 115 -30.00 -13.94 10.76
CA MET A 115 -29.56 -14.77 11.89
C MET A 115 -28.43 -14.09 12.68
N ARG A 116 -27.48 -13.44 12.00
CA ARG A 116 -26.48 -12.59 12.66
C ARG A 116 -27.12 -11.50 13.48
N ASN A 117 -28.13 -10.83 12.93
CA ASN A 117 -28.79 -9.72 13.60
C ASN A 117 -29.63 -10.18 14.80
N VAL A 118 -30.13 -11.41 14.82
CA VAL A 118 -30.96 -11.95 15.92
C VAL A 118 -30.10 -12.64 16.99
N ASN A 119 -29.20 -13.52 16.60
CA ASN A 119 -28.51 -14.45 17.50
C ASN A 119 -27.02 -14.16 17.70
N GLY A 120 -26.46 -13.19 16.97
CA GLY A 120 -25.09 -12.76 17.16
C GLY A 120 -24.93 -12.08 18.53
N PRO A 121 -24.13 -12.62 19.48
CA PRO A 121 -23.92 -12.00 20.78
C PRO A 121 -23.15 -10.67 20.67
N ILE A 122 -22.48 -10.43 19.55
CA ILE A 122 -21.72 -9.21 19.25
C ILE A 122 -22.56 -8.24 18.39
N ALA A 123 -23.70 -8.69 17.85
CA ALA A 123 -24.61 -7.83 17.10
C ALA A 123 -25.46 -7.00 18.09
N HIS A 124 -25.44 -5.66 18.01
CA HIS A 124 -26.28 -4.69 18.75
C HIS A 124 -26.72 -5.11 20.18
N GLY A 125 -26.19 -4.44 21.22
CA GLY A 125 -26.57 -4.58 22.64
C GLY A 125 -27.73 -5.55 22.92
N LYS A 126 -27.38 -6.81 23.20
CA LYS A 126 -28.33 -7.91 23.32
C LYS A 126 -28.85 -8.10 24.73
N ASP A 127 -30.00 -8.77 24.84
CA ASP A 127 -30.48 -9.28 26.11
C ASP A 127 -29.48 -10.31 26.67
N GLY A 128 -29.16 -10.19 27.96
CA GLY A 128 -28.23 -11.07 28.67
C GLY A 128 -28.76 -12.50 28.84
N PHE A 129 -30.03 -12.74 28.50
CA PHE A 129 -30.69 -14.05 28.54
C PHE A 129 -30.88 -14.68 27.14
N LEU A 130 -30.19 -14.18 26.10
CA LEU A 130 -30.21 -14.87 24.81
C LEU A 130 -29.64 -16.29 24.91
N ASP A 131 -30.44 -17.26 24.51
CA ASP A 131 -30.02 -18.65 24.44
C ASP A 131 -28.86 -18.82 23.46
N SER A 132 -27.85 -19.58 23.90
CA SER A 132 -26.76 -20.01 23.03
C SER A 132 -27.30 -20.83 21.85
N LEU A 133 -26.69 -20.69 20.67
CA LEU A 133 -27.03 -21.51 19.52
C LEU A 133 -26.85 -23.00 19.85
N THR A 134 -27.83 -23.81 19.45
CA THR A 134 -27.69 -25.27 19.51
C THR A 134 -26.65 -25.74 18.47
N GLN A 135 -26.06 -26.92 18.68
CA GLN A 135 -25.15 -27.52 17.70
C GLN A 135 -25.80 -27.69 16.31
N ASN A 136 -27.11 -27.93 16.25
CA ASN A 136 -27.84 -28.04 14.99
C ASN A 136 -27.98 -26.67 14.31
N HIS A 137 -28.25 -25.60 15.05
CA HIS A 137 -28.28 -24.24 14.48
C HIS A 137 -26.92 -23.85 13.90
N VAL A 138 -25.84 -24.14 14.64
CA VAL A 138 -24.46 -23.92 14.19
C VAL A 138 -24.17 -24.66 12.88
N ARG A 139 -24.51 -25.96 12.80
CA ARG A 139 -24.32 -26.76 11.59
C ARG A 139 -25.12 -26.22 10.41
N THR A 140 -26.39 -25.89 10.61
CA THR A 140 -27.24 -25.32 9.55
C THR A 140 -26.66 -24.01 9.03
N TYR A 141 -26.12 -23.16 9.92
CA TYR A 141 -25.50 -21.91 9.53
C TYR A 141 -24.26 -22.12 8.67
N LEU A 142 -23.38 -23.03 9.10
CA LEU A 142 -22.18 -23.41 8.35
C LEU A 142 -22.51 -23.97 6.97
N LEU A 143 -23.45 -24.92 6.87
CA LEU A 143 -23.85 -25.54 5.61
C LEU A 143 -24.51 -24.54 4.65
N THR A 144 -25.27 -23.59 5.20
CA THR A 144 -25.87 -22.52 4.40
C THR A 144 -24.80 -21.63 3.78
N ALA A 145 -23.81 -21.20 4.57
CA ALA A 145 -22.69 -20.43 4.04
C ALA A 145 -21.83 -21.25 3.07
N ASP A 146 -21.55 -22.51 3.38
CA ASP A 146 -20.81 -23.43 2.50
C ASP A 146 -21.47 -23.55 1.13
N THR A 147 -22.80 -23.58 1.08
CA THR A 147 -23.57 -23.60 -0.17
C THR A 147 -23.33 -22.34 -1.01
N LEU A 148 -23.31 -21.16 -0.37
CA LEU A 148 -23.01 -19.89 -1.07
C LEU A 148 -21.58 -19.86 -1.59
N LEU A 149 -20.61 -20.29 -0.76
CA LEU A 149 -19.20 -20.38 -1.14
C LEU A 149 -18.97 -21.38 -2.28
N SER A 150 -19.66 -22.53 -2.23
CA SER A 150 -19.64 -23.53 -3.29
C SER A 150 -20.13 -22.96 -4.62
N LEU A 151 -21.23 -22.20 -4.61
CA LEU A 151 -21.75 -21.56 -5.81
C LEU A 151 -20.75 -20.53 -6.36
N LEU A 152 -20.23 -19.65 -5.50
CA LEU A 152 -19.26 -18.62 -5.89
C LEU A 152 -17.99 -19.24 -6.47
N LEU A 153 -17.40 -20.24 -5.80
CA LEU A 153 -16.22 -20.93 -6.30
C LEU A 153 -16.47 -21.63 -7.63
N ALA A 154 -17.58 -22.36 -7.77
CA ALA A 154 -17.90 -23.06 -9.00
C ALA A 154 -18.10 -22.08 -10.18
N ALA A 155 -18.78 -20.96 -9.93
CA ALA A 155 -18.96 -19.92 -10.93
C ALA A 155 -17.63 -19.24 -11.30
N PHE A 156 -16.77 -19.00 -10.32
CA PHE A 156 -15.47 -18.38 -10.50
C PHE A 156 -14.52 -19.28 -11.29
N GLU A 157 -14.46 -20.57 -10.96
CA GLU A 157 -13.69 -21.59 -11.68
C GLU A 157 -14.18 -21.78 -13.13
N GLY A 158 -15.46 -21.50 -13.39
CA GLY A 158 -16.06 -21.59 -14.73
C GLY A 158 -15.98 -20.32 -15.58
N THR A 159 -15.42 -19.23 -15.05
CA THR A 159 -15.35 -17.93 -15.75
C THR A 159 -13.91 -17.60 -16.12
N GLU A 160 -13.68 -17.06 -17.32
CA GLU A 160 -12.34 -16.57 -17.69
C GLU A 160 -11.96 -15.36 -16.81
N PRO A 161 -10.75 -15.33 -16.23
CA PRO A 161 -10.29 -14.19 -15.45
C PRO A 161 -10.14 -12.94 -16.32
N ASP A 162 -10.39 -11.77 -15.73
CA ASP A 162 -10.02 -10.51 -16.35
C ASP A 162 -8.51 -10.27 -16.19
N LEU A 163 -7.76 -10.37 -17.29
CA LEU A 163 -6.30 -10.24 -17.30
C LEU A 163 -5.81 -8.85 -16.85
N GLN A 164 -6.68 -7.84 -16.79
CA GLN A 164 -6.32 -6.52 -16.29
C GLN A 164 -6.24 -6.46 -14.76
N PHE A 165 -6.98 -7.32 -14.06
CA PHE A 165 -7.19 -7.22 -12.61
C PHE A 165 -6.91 -8.51 -11.85
N THR A 166 -6.86 -9.65 -12.54
CA THR A 166 -6.69 -10.95 -11.91
C THR A 166 -5.41 -11.01 -11.08
N ARG A 167 -5.53 -11.60 -9.90
CA ARG A 167 -4.38 -11.89 -9.01
C ARG A 167 -3.82 -13.28 -9.23
N GLU A 168 -4.25 -13.97 -10.28
CA GLU A 168 -3.73 -15.29 -10.62
C GLU A 168 -2.27 -15.21 -11.09
N PRO A 169 -1.45 -16.21 -10.74
CA PRO A 169 -0.04 -16.19 -11.09
C PRO A 169 0.16 -16.35 -12.61
N TYR A 170 1.26 -15.81 -13.12
CA TYR A 170 1.65 -15.85 -14.52
C TYR A 170 1.55 -17.29 -15.10
N GLU A 171 2.01 -18.29 -14.36
CA GLU A 171 2.06 -19.70 -14.80
C GLU A 171 0.68 -20.27 -15.17
N ARG A 172 -0.42 -19.69 -14.67
CA ARG A 172 -1.77 -20.14 -15.01
C ARG A 172 -2.16 -19.83 -16.47
N PHE A 173 -1.54 -18.83 -17.07
CA PHE A 173 -1.88 -18.35 -18.40
C PHE A 173 -0.89 -18.78 -19.48
N ASN A 174 -0.12 -19.85 -19.26
CA ASN A 174 0.87 -20.36 -20.22
C ASN A 174 0.35 -20.50 -21.65
N HIS A 175 -0.92 -20.89 -21.83
CA HIS A 175 -1.52 -20.98 -23.16
C HIS A 175 -1.67 -19.62 -23.86
N LEU A 176 -1.97 -18.55 -23.12
CA LEU A 176 -1.99 -17.18 -23.62
C LEU A 176 -0.57 -16.67 -23.88
N HIS A 177 0.36 -16.94 -22.98
CA HIS A 177 1.77 -16.55 -23.11
C HIS A 177 2.38 -17.17 -24.36
N ASN A 178 2.24 -18.49 -24.53
CA ASN A 178 2.68 -19.19 -25.74
C ASN A 178 2.05 -18.61 -27.02
N ARG A 179 0.78 -18.18 -26.97
CA ARG A 179 0.13 -17.53 -28.11
C ARG A 179 0.73 -16.15 -28.40
N VAL A 180 1.01 -15.35 -27.38
CA VAL A 180 1.68 -14.05 -27.53
C VAL A 180 3.10 -14.26 -28.07
N ASP A 181 3.90 -15.10 -27.41
CA ASP A 181 5.31 -15.33 -27.72
C ASP A 181 5.53 -15.91 -29.12
N SER A 182 4.59 -16.73 -29.61
CA SER A 182 4.65 -17.30 -30.96
C SER A 182 4.21 -16.34 -32.07
N SER A 183 3.53 -15.23 -31.73
CA SER A 183 2.93 -14.30 -32.70
C SER A 183 3.51 -12.89 -32.67
N VAL A 184 4.26 -12.54 -31.63
CA VAL A 184 4.86 -11.23 -31.45
C VAL A 184 6.20 -11.13 -32.17
N THR A 185 6.37 -10.05 -32.95
CA THR A 185 7.67 -9.60 -33.43
C THR A 185 8.16 -8.50 -32.51
N VAL A 186 9.36 -8.65 -31.98
CA VAL A 186 9.96 -7.70 -31.03
C VAL A 186 11.17 -7.02 -31.66
N ASN A 187 11.20 -5.69 -31.61
CA ASN A 187 12.37 -4.89 -31.95
C ASN A 187 12.80 -4.08 -30.73
N SER A 188 14.10 -3.91 -30.53
CA SER A 188 14.64 -3.12 -29.42
C SER A 188 15.66 -2.09 -29.93
N ALA A 189 15.61 -0.89 -29.36
CA ALA A 189 16.59 0.16 -29.59
C ALA A 189 16.96 0.85 -28.27
N ILE A 190 18.10 1.53 -28.25
CA ILE A 190 18.48 2.45 -27.17
C ILE A 190 18.33 3.86 -27.70
N GLU A 191 17.50 4.64 -27.04
CA GLU A 191 17.34 6.07 -27.28
C GLU A 191 17.90 6.85 -26.08
N TYR A 192 18.11 8.15 -26.26
CA TYR A 192 18.57 9.04 -25.20
C TYR A 192 17.56 10.16 -25.01
N GLU A 193 17.03 10.26 -23.79
CA GLU A 193 16.17 11.36 -23.34
C GLU A 193 16.96 12.13 -22.28
N ASP A 194 17.24 13.42 -22.52
CA ASP A 194 18.04 14.27 -21.62
C ASP A 194 19.35 13.60 -21.15
N ASP A 195 20.13 13.06 -22.11
CA ASP A 195 21.36 12.28 -21.92
C ASP A 195 21.21 10.97 -21.09
N SER A 196 19.99 10.58 -20.74
CA SER A 196 19.69 9.33 -20.05
C SER A 196 19.29 8.23 -21.04
N PRO A 197 19.91 7.03 -20.97
CA PRO A 197 19.55 5.94 -21.88
C PRO A 197 18.17 5.38 -21.54
N VAL A 198 17.35 5.21 -22.57
CA VAL A 198 16.01 4.62 -22.51
C VAL A 198 15.97 3.41 -23.44
N LEU A 199 15.57 2.26 -22.91
CA LEU A 199 15.32 1.06 -23.71
C LEU A 199 13.93 1.18 -24.34
N VAL A 200 13.89 1.20 -25.66
CA VAL A 200 12.65 1.23 -26.44
C VAL A 200 12.41 -0.16 -27.00
N ILE A 201 11.31 -0.80 -26.58
CA ILE A 201 10.87 -2.12 -27.05
C ILE A 201 9.58 -1.93 -27.85
N SER A 202 9.63 -2.23 -29.15
CA SER A 202 8.46 -2.22 -30.03
C SER A 202 8.00 -3.66 -30.26
N MET A 203 6.74 -3.94 -29.93
CA MET A 203 6.10 -5.24 -30.07
C MET A 203 4.96 -5.14 -31.09
N LYS A 204 4.99 -5.99 -32.11
CA LYS A 204 4.00 -6.01 -33.20
C LYS A 204 3.42 -7.39 -33.36
N THR A 205 2.18 -7.48 -33.82
CA THR A 205 1.58 -8.75 -34.26
C THR A 205 0.93 -8.54 -35.62
N GLY A 206 0.60 -9.63 -36.34
CA GLY A 206 -0.15 -9.51 -37.60
C GLY A 206 -1.51 -8.79 -37.45
N GLY A 207 -2.11 -8.85 -36.25
CA GLY A 207 -3.34 -8.13 -35.92
C GLY A 207 -3.15 -6.72 -35.34
N LEU A 208 -1.91 -6.32 -35.06
CA LEU A 208 -1.56 -5.00 -34.51
C LEU A 208 -0.28 -4.49 -35.19
N PRO A 209 -0.38 -3.98 -36.44
CA PRO A 209 0.78 -3.63 -37.28
C PRO A 209 1.54 -2.39 -36.79
N ASP A 210 0.83 -1.44 -36.18
CA ASP A 210 1.45 -0.26 -35.57
C ASP A 210 2.23 -0.65 -34.30
N GLY A 211 1.78 -1.71 -33.63
CA GLY A 211 2.41 -2.28 -32.45
C GLY A 211 2.16 -1.50 -31.17
N ILE A 212 2.87 -1.91 -30.13
CA ILE A 212 2.96 -1.24 -28.84
C ILE A 212 4.43 -0.90 -28.62
N GLU A 213 4.70 0.34 -28.24
CA GLU A 213 6.02 0.79 -27.85
C GLU A 213 6.09 0.92 -26.32
N LEU A 214 7.09 0.28 -25.73
CA LEU A 214 7.44 0.42 -24.32
C LEU A 214 8.78 1.16 -24.23
N ARG A 215 8.78 2.30 -23.52
CA ARG A 215 9.97 3.10 -23.22
C ARG A 215 10.27 2.92 -21.74
N ILE A 216 11.43 2.34 -21.41
CA ILE A 216 11.76 1.91 -20.05
C ILE A 216 13.21 2.30 -19.72
N GLU A 217 13.42 3.00 -18.61
CA GLU A 217 14.76 3.30 -18.11
C GLU A 217 15.42 2.02 -17.56
N PRO A 218 16.74 1.82 -17.73
CA PRO A 218 17.44 0.63 -17.24
C PRO A 218 17.23 0.38 -15.74
N SER A 219 17.22 1.44 -14.93
CA SER A 219 16.97 1.35 -13.50
C SER A 219 15.57 0.83 -13.19
N ARG A 220 14.54 1.28 -13.93
CA ARG A 220 13.15 0.84 -13.76
C ARG A 220 12.97 -0.62 -14.18
N LEU A 221 13.58 -1.04 -15.29
CA LEU A 221 13.57 -2.43 -15.75
C LEU A 221 14.17 -3.37 -14.69
N LEU A 222 15.38 -3.06 -14.22
CA LEU A 222 16.07 -3.87 -13.23
C LEU A 222 15.30 -3.88 -11.91
N TYR A 223 14.83 -2.73 -11.44
CA TYR A 223 14.01 -2.63 -10.24
C TYR A 223 12.77 -3.52 -10.36
N ALA A 224 12.05 -3.50 -11.48
CA ALA A 224 10.82 -4.29 -11.63
C ALA A 224 11.07 -5.81 -11.78
N ILE A 225 12.10 -6.22 -12.52
CA ILE A 225 12.29 -7.61 -12.96
C ILE A 225 13.33 -8.37 -12.12
N ASP A 226 14.45 -7.75 -11.77
CA ASP A 226 15.56 -8.40 -11.07
C ASP A 226 16.20 -7.47 -10.02
N ARG A 227 15.70 -7.61 -8.78
CA ARG A 227 16.18 -6.88 -7.61
C ARG A 227 17.65 -7.08 -7.31
N THR A 228 18.17 -8.27 -7.61
CA THR A 228 19.56 -8.62 -7.34
C THR A 228 20.46 -7.87 -8.32
N ALA A 229 20.15 -7.96 -9.62
CA ALA A 229 20.87 -7.24 -10.66
C ALA A 229 20.80 -5.71 -10.46
N TYR A 230 19.66 -5.19 -10.02
CA TYR A 230 19.52 -3.77 -9.66
C TYR A 230 20.54 -3.34 -8.59
N ILE A 231 20.68 -4.11 -7.52
CA ILE A 231 21.63 -3.81 -6.43
C ILE A 231 23.07 -3.87 -6.91
N GLU A 232 23.42 -4.86 -7.74
CA GLU A 232 24.77 -5.00 -8.30
C GLU A 232 25.14 -3.83 -9.20
N ILE A 233 24.25 -3.42 -10.11
CA ILE A 233 24.48 -2.25 -10.98
C ILE A 233 24.53 -0.96 -10.17
N LEU A 234 23.70 -0.81 -9.14
CA LEU A 234 23.75 0.35 -8.25
C LEU A 234 25.10 0.43 -7.50
N ALA A 235 25.61 -0.69 -7.00
CA ALA A 235 26.92 -0.73 -6.37
C ALA A 235 28.02 -0.36 -7.37
N ALA A 236 28.00 -0.92 -8.58
CA ALA A 236 28.97 -0.60 -9.62
C ALA A 236 28.94 0.89 -10.03
N SER A 237 27.74 1.49 -10.16
CA SER A 237 27.60 2.89 -10.54
C SER A 237 28.11 3.84 -9.45
N THR A 238 27.95 3.50 -8.17
CA THR A 238 28.53 4.30 -7.07
C THR A 238 30.06 4.29 -7.08
N VAL A 239 30.68 3.15 -7.37
CA VAL A 239 32.14 3.03 -7.52
C VAL A 239 32.62 3.85 -8.72
N GLN A 240 31.89 3.79 -9.84
CA GLN A 240 32.20 4.58 -11.04
C GLN A 240 32.05 6.09 -10.78
N ALA A 241 31.00 6.52 -10.09
CA ALA A 241 30.81 7.92 -9.71
C ALA A 241 31.93 8.42 -8.77
N ALA A 242 32.35 7.61 -7.79
CA ALA A 242 33.46 7.93 -6.91
C ALA A 242 34.81 7.99 -7.66
N ALA A 243 35.04 7.09 -8.61
CA ALA A 243 36.23 7.10 -9.47
C ALA A 243 36.25 8.32 -10.40
N SER A 244 35.13 8.68 -11.02
CA SER A 244 34.99 9.88 -11.85
C SER A 244 35.16 11.18 -11.05
N ALA A 245 34.65 11.25 -9.81
CA ALA A 245 34.87 12.38 -8.91
C ALA A 245 36.34 12.53 -8.50
N THR A 246 37.04 11.40 -8.31
CA THR A 246 38.48 11.38 -7.97
C THR A 246 39.34 11.75 -9.19
N ALA A 247 38.95 11.33 -10.39
CA ALA A 247 39.60 11.72 -11.64
C ALA A 247 39.36 13.21 -11.97
N GLY A 248 38.14 13.70 -11.74
CA GLY A 248 37.79 15.13 -11.85
C GLY A 248 38.64 16.01 -10.93
N ARG A 249 38.82 15.62 -9.66
CA ARG A 249 39.71 16.34 -8.73
C ARG A 249 41.18 16.39 -9.17
N LYS A 250 41.70 15.30 -9.75
CA LYS A 250 43.07 15.28 -10.28
C LYS A 250 43.23 16.12 -11.55
N ALA A 251 42.19 16.22 -12.37
CA ALA A 251 42.17 17.09 -13.54
C ALA A 251 42.00 18.58 -13.16
N GLU A 252 41.20 18.87 -12.13
CA GLU A 252 41.02 20.22 -11.58
C GLU A 252 42.29 20.73 -10.87
N GLU A 253 43.05 19.88 -10.14
CA GLU A 253 44.35 20.28 -9.56
C GLU A 253 45.40 20.69 -10.61
N MET A 254 45.25 20.28 -11.87
CA MET A 254 46.14 20.69 -12.98
C MET A 254 45.65 21.92 -13.75
N LEU A 255 44.44 22.44 -13.51
CA LEU A 255 43.82 23.49 -14.33
C LEU A 255 43.36 24.75 -13.58
N VAL A 256 43.65 24.92 -12.28
CA VAL A 256 43.32 26.17 -11.57
C VAL A 256 44.30 27.31 -11.93
N VAL A 257 44.09 27.93 -13.09
CA VAL A 257 44.23 29.38 -13.28
C VAL A 257 42.98 29.90 -13.99
N SER A 258 42.32 30.85 -13.31
CA SER A 258 41.27 31.78 -13.75
C SER A 258 39.79 31.39 -13.63
N SER A 259 39.21 31.95 -12.55
CA SER A 259 37.91 32.64 -12.42
C SER A 259 36.58 31.88 -12.38
N PRO A 260 35.60 32.41 -11.61
CA PRO A 260 34.58 31.60 -10.92
C PRO A 260 33.22 31.60 -11.63
N GLY A 261 32.61 30.42 -11.66
CA GLY A 261 31.18 30.17 -11.94
C GLY A 261 30.47 29.59 -10.71
N PRO A 262 29.13 29.57 -10.69
CA PRO A 262 28.33 29.80 -9.48
C PRO A 262 28.35 28.64 -8.50
N ILE A 263 28.50 28.99 -7.22
CA ILE A 263 28.42 28.09 -6.08
C ILE A 263 26.96 27.62 -5.94
N GLU A 264 26.72 26.32 -6.04
CA GLU A 264 25.47 25.71 -5.57
C GLU A 264 25.47 25.84 -4.03
N GLU A 265 24.56 26.66 -3.48
CA GLU A 265 24.52 26.94 -2.04
C GLU A 265 24.23 25.67 -1.23
N GLU A 266 25.17 25.31 -0.34
CA GLU A 266 25.01 24.21 0.59
C GLU A 266 23.75 24.35 1.45
N PRO A 267 23.11 23.23 1.88
CA PRO A 267 21.93 23.28 2.73
C PRO A 267 22.24 23.97 4.07
N ALA A 268 21.65 25.15 4.26
CA ALA A 268 21.80 25.96 5.47
C ALA A 268 21.29 25.19 6.70
N SER A 269 22.16 25.05 7.70
CA SER A 269 21.84 24.57 9.04
C SER A 269 22.08 25.74 9.98
N GLU A 270 21.04 26.14 10.72
CA GLU A 270 21.10 27.30 11.61
C GLU A 270 21.16 26.87 13.07
N VAL A 271 22.12 27.42 13.81
CA VAL A 271 22.24 27.25 15.26
C VAL A 271 21.84 28.55 15.93
N ASN A 272 20.57 28.64 16.31
CA ASN A 272 19.95 29.87 16.78
C ASN A 272 19.82 29.88 18.31
N ARG A 273 20.09 31.05 18.90
CA ARG A 273 19.84 31.31 20.34
C ARG A 273 18.38 31.67 20.60
N THR A 274 17.78 32.38 19.66
CA THR A 274 16.39 32.83 19.68
C THR A 274 15.92 32.87 18.23
N TYR A 275 14.76 32.29 17.94
CA TYR A 275 14.13 32.32 16.64
C TYR A 275 12.86 33.18 16.71
N THR A 276 12.75 34.13 15.80
CA THR A 276 11.64 35.10 15.72
C THR A 276 10.90 35.05 14.38
N GLY A 277 11.07 33.94 13.63
CA GLY A 277 10.47 33.78 12.30
C GLY A 277 8.99 33.37 12.36
N TYR A 278 8.42 33.09 11.18
CA TYR A 278 6.99 32.86 11.03
C TYR A 278 6.51 31.53 11.64
N LEU A 279 7.42 30.59 11.92
CA LEU A 279 7.13 29.33 12.61
C LEU A 279 7.12 29.49 14.14
N SER A 280 7.33 30.70 14.69
CA SER A 280 7.34 30.94 16.14
C SER A 280 6.05 30.49 16.86
N PRO A 281 4.85 30.46 16.25
CA PRO A 281 3.67 29.87 16.88
C PRO A 281 3.82 28.38 17.19
N LEU A 282 4.70 27.66 16.48
CA LEU A 282 4.91 26.23 16.62
C LEU A 282 5.89 25.84 17.73
N THR A 283 6.54 26.81 18.40
CA THR A 283 7.63 26.55 19.36
C THR A 283 7.25 25.59 20.49
N GLU A 284 6.06 25.78 21.08
CA GLU A 284 5.63 24.95 22.22
C GLU A 284 5.19 23.55 21.78
N GLU A 285 4.57 23.42 20.62
CA GLU A 285 4.19 22.11 20.06
C GLU A 285 5.42 21.31 19.61
N LEU A 286 6.36 21.98 18.95
CA LEU A 286 7.63 21.39 18.55
C LEU A 286 8.40 20.89 19.78
N ARG A 287 8.41 21.67 20.88
CA ARG A 287 9.05 21.25 22.14
C ARG A 287 8.47 19.94 22.66
N ARG A 288 7.15 19.79 22.70
CA ARG A 288 6.50 18.53 23.13
C ARG A 288 6.83 17.38 22.19
N TYR A 289 6.86 17.66 20.89
CA TYR A 289 7.15 16.64 19.87
C TYR A 289 8.61 16.15 19.96
N VAL A 290 9.58 17.06 20.09
CA VAL A 290 11.00 16.73 20.28
C VAL A 290 11.23 15.90 21.54
N ILE A 291 10.51 16.21 22.64
CA ILE A 291 10.54 15.40 23.87
C ILE A 291 9.97 13.99 23.60
N SER A 292 8.88 13.87 22.85
CA SER A 292 8.29 12.56 22.51
C SER A 292 9.21 11.67 21.66
N LEU A 293 10.10 12.29 20.86
CA LEU A 293 11.10 11.61 20.04
C LEU A 293 12.41 11.30 20.79
N ASP A 294 12.50 11.62 22.09
CA ASP A 294 13.72 11.45 22.90
C ASP A 294 14.95 12.19 22.30
N LEU A 295 14.71 13.34 21.65
CA LEU A 295 15.74 14.16 21.03
C LEU A 295 16.29 15.20 22.01
N SER A 296 16.83 14.73 23.15
CA SER A 296 17.46 15.59 24.15
C SER A 296 18.94 15.80 23.86
N ALA A 297 19.42 17.04 24.00
CA ALA A 297 20.84 17.35 23.84
C ALA A 297 21.68 16.64 24.91
N THR A 298 22.68 15.88 24.48
CA THR A 298 23.59 15.10 25.34
C THR A 298 24.91 15.82 25.60
N THR A 299 25.19 16.90 24.87
CA THR A 299 26.43 17.68 24.97
C THR A 299 26.17 19.03 25.64
N PRO A 300 26.99 19.49 26.60
CA PRO A 300 26.86 20.84 27.15
C PRO A 300 27.12 21.87 26.05
N LEU A 301 26.04 22.51 25.59
CA LEU A 301 26.10 23.56 24.57
C LEU A 301 26.57 24.90 25.19
N PRO A 302 27.10 25.82 24.35
CA PRO A 302 27.34 27.20 24.76
C PRO A 302 26.05 27.80 25.35
N SER A 303 26.18 28.54 26.46
CA SER A 303 25.06 29.13 27.18
C SER A 303 24.11 29.91 26.25
N GLY A 304 22.86 29.47 26.15
CA GLY A 304 21.78 30.17 25.46
C GLY A 304 21.40 29.66 24.06
N VAL A 305 21.97 28.55 23.58
CA VAL A 305 21.54 27.91 22.32
C VAL A 305 20.44 26.88 22.58
N SER A 306 19.35 26.94 21.82
CA SER A 306 18.20 26.05 21.98
C SER A 306 18.00 25.19 20.74
N ILE A 307 17.84 23.88 20.96
CA ILE A 307 17.57 22.91 19.89
C ILE A 307 16.26 23.26 19.17
N ILE A 308 15.26 23.74 19.89
CA ILE A 308 13.95 24.11 19.34
C ILE A 308 14.09 25.31 18.40
N GLU A 309 14.80 26.36 18.83
CA GLU A 309 15.01 27.57 18.03
C GLU A 309 15.87 27.29 16.79
N SER A 310 16.84 26.39 16.92
CA SER A 310 17.72 25.97 15.81
C SER A 310 16.99 25.10 14.79
N VAL A 311 16.10 24.20 15.25
CA VAL A 311 15.24 23.41 14.36
C VAL A 311 14.25 24.31 13.61
N LEU A 312 13.65 25.30 14.27
CA LEU A 312 12.74 26.25 13.60
C LEU A 312 13.45 27.10 12.54
N GLY A 313 14.63 27.67 12.85
CA GLY A 313 15.41 28.41 11.86
C GLY A 313 15.88 27.54 10.70
N THR A 314 16.33 26.31 11.00
CA THR A 314 16.71 25.34 9.96
C THR A 314 15.52 24.96 9.07
N ALA A 315 14.32 24.82 9.64
CA ALA A 315 13.10 24.54 8.87
C ALA A 315 12.81 25.71 7.93
N GLU A 316 12.71 26.92 8.47
CA GLU A 316 12.41 28.14 7.71
C GLU A 316 13.38 28.36 6.55
N ALA A 317 14.69 28.23 6.79
CA ALA A 317 15.73 28.40 5.77
C ALA A 317 15.69 27.35 4.63
N ASN A 318 14.94 26.26 4.81
CA ASN A 318 14.82 25.18 3.83
C ASN A 318 13.38 24.98 3.31
N MET A 319 12.41 25.75 3.83
CA MET A 319 11.02 25.75 3.38
C MET A 319 10.86 26.69 2.17
N GLY A 320 11.15 26.18 0.96
CA GLY A 320 10.79 26.85 -0.30
C GLY A 320 9.28 26.87 -0.56
N THR A 321 8.81 27.65 -1.54
CA THR A 321 7.38 27.91 -1.80
C THR A 321 6.52 26.64 -1.99
N ASP A 322 7.10 25.56 -2.50
CA ASP A 322 6.45 24.26 -2.73
C ASP A 322 7.17 23.08 -2.05
N TRP A 323 7.88 23.35 -0.95
CA TRP A 323 8.67 22.34 -0.23
C TRP A 323 7.86 21.11 0.22
N LYS A 324 6.55 21.26 0.46
CA LYS A 324 5.66 20.15 0.87
C LYS A 324 5.46 19.09 -0.22
N GLU A 325 5.61 19.48 -1.48
CA GLU A 325 5.40 18.62 -2.65
C GLU A 325 6.72 18.22 -3.32
N ARG A 326 7.77 19.05 -3.24
CA ARG A 326 9.08 18.73 -3.82
C ARG A 326 9.90 17.81 -2.94
N GLU A 327 10.11 16.58 -3.39
CA GLU A 327 10.97 15.60 -2.71
C GLU A 327 12.41 16.08 -2.53
N SER A 328 12.95 16.84 -3.50
CA SER A 328 14.31 17.41 -3.41
C SER A 328 14.47 18.42 -2.27
N LEU A 329 13.48 19.27 -2.04
CA LEU A 329 13.47 20.23 -0.91
C LEU A 329 13.28 19.52 0.42
N GLN A 330 12.45 18.47 0.47
CA GLN A 330 12.30 17.64 1.66
C GLN A 330 13.60 16.90 1.99
N ALA A 331 14.27 16.32 0.99
CA ALA A 331 15.55 15.66 1.16
C ALA A 331 16.62 16.64 1.68
N ARG A 332 16.67 17.85 1.11
CA ARG A 332 17.53 18.95 1.58
C ARG A 332 17.25 19.30 3.05
N MET A 333 15.97 19.45 3.42
CA MET A 333 15.57 19.76 4.81
C MET A 333 15.89 18.63 5.78
N LYS A 334 15.73 17.36 5.38
CA LYS A 334 16.16 16.19 6.18
C LYS A 334 17.66 16.23 6.46
N VAL A 335 18.48 16.54 5.44
CA VAL A 335 19.93 16.66 5.61
C VAL A 335 20.27 17.81 6.56
N ALA A 336 19.60 18.96 6.42
CA ALA A 336 19.79 20.10 7.29
C ALA A 336 19.42 19.79 8.75
N PHE A 337 18.26 19.17 9.01
CA PHE A 337 17.88 18.73 10.35
C PHE A 337 18.84 17.71 10.94
N ARG A 338 19.28 16.72 10.16
CA ARG A 338 20.26 15.73 10.64
C ARG A 338 21.54 16.42 11.10
N ARG A 339 22.04 17.39 10.33
CA ARG A 339 23.22 18.20 10.69
C ARG A 339 22.97 19.00 11.97
N THR A 340 21.85 19.71 12.06
CA THR A 340 21.46 20.48 13.25
C THR A 340 21.39 19.57 14.48
N LEU A 341 20.64 18.46 14.45
CA LEU A 341 20.53 17.53 15.59
C LEU A 341 21.89 16.95 16.03
N THR A 342 22.76 16.64 15.07
CA THR A 342 24.11 16.12 15.37
C THR A 342 24.97 17.18 16.09
N GLN A 343 24.82 18.47 15.76
CA GLN A 343 25.51 19.56 16.47
C GLN A 343 25.05 19.70 17.93
N PHE A 344 23.86 19.23 18.28
CA PHE A 344 23.37 19.14 19.67
C PHE A 344 23.79 17.84 20.38
N GLY A 345 24.65 17.03 19.76
CA GLY A 345 25.19 15.79 20.32
C GLY A 345 24.31 14.55 20.14
N ILE A 346 23.22 14.65 19.38
CA ILE A 346 22.34 13.52 19.12
C ILE A 346 23.08 12.50 18.23
N PRO A 347 23.16 11.21 18.60
CA PRO A 347 23.85 10.20 17.81
C PRO A 347 23.32 10.12 16.38
N GLU A 348 24.21 9.87 15.41
CA GLU A 348 23.88 9.94 13.97
C GLU A 348 22.66 9.11 13.56
N GLY A 349 22.49 7.91 14.12
CA GLY A 349 21.31 7.06 13.88
C GLY A 349 20.01 7.70 14.36
N LYS A 350 20.00 8.22 15.60
CA LYS A 350 18.85 8.93 16.19
C LYS A 350 18.59 10.27 15.48
N ALA A 351 19.64 10.97 15.06
CA ALA A 351 19.52 12.23 14.32
C ALA A 351 18.90 12.01 12.93
N LYS A 352 19.20 10.89 12.27
CA LYS A 352 18.59 10.52 10.98
C LYS A 352 17.08 10.25 11.14
N GLU A 353 16.70 9.39 12.08
CA GLU A 353 15.31 9.07 12.38
C GLU A 353 14.53 10.31 12.83
N GLY A 354 15.10 11.10 13.74
CA GLY A 354 14.54 12.36 14.19
C GLY A 354 14.32 13.38 13.05
N ALA A 355 15.26 13.47 12.10
CA ALA A 355 15.10 14.36 10.94
C ALA A 355 13.94 13.94 10.03
N GLU A 356 13.71 12.64 9.83
CA GLU A 356 12.57 12.14 9.05
C GLU A 356 11.23 12.48 9.73
N HIS A 357 11.15 12.27 11.04
CA HIS A 357 9.98 12.63 11.83
C HIS A 357 9.71 14.13 11.87
N LEU A 358 10.75 14.97 11.99
CA LEU A 358 10.61 16.42 11.97
C LEU A 358 10.09 16.92 10.63
N VAL A 359 10.59 16.42 9.50
CA VAL A 359 10.06 16.79 8.17
C VAL A 359 8.59 16.40 8.02
N ALA A 360 8.21 15.20 8.45
CA ALA A 360 6.82 14.76 8.42
C ALA A 360 5.91 15.63 9.31
N TRP A 361 6.40 15.99 10.51
CA TRP A 361 5.69 16.85 11.44
C TRP A 361 5.48 18.26 10.90
N PHE A 362 6.52 18.90 10.34
CA PHE A 362 6.38 20.22 9.72
C PHE A 362 5.44 20.21 8.51
N LYS A 363 5.36 19.10 7.76
CA LYS A 363 4.43 18.99 6.61
C LYS A 363 2.97 19.13 7.06
N ILE A 364 2.66 18.61 8.25
CA ILE A 364 1.33 18.64 8.87
C ILE A 364 1.11 19.98 9.58
N GLN A 365 2.05 20.42 10.42
CA GLN A 365 1.82 21.56 11.31
C GLN A 365 2.02 22.92 10.65
N ALA A 366 2.75 23.01 9.53
CA ALA A 366 2.90 24.26 8.79
C ALA A 366 1.72 24.53 7.83
N ILE A 367 0.57 23.87 7.98
CA ILE A 367 -0.62 24.12 7.16
C ILE A 367 -1.33 25.38 7.69
N GLY A 368 -1.51 26.39 6.82
CA GLY A 368 -2.21 27.63 7.17
C GLY A 368 -1.33 28.71 7.81
N LEU A 369 -0.03 28.47 7.99
CA LEU A 369 0.93 29.54 8.32
C LEU A 369 1.25 30.34 7.04
N PRO A 370 1.38 31.67 7.14
CA PRO A 370 1.76 32.49 5.99
C PRO A 370 3.12 32.03 5.46
N ASN A 371 3.19 31.68 4.17
CA ASN A 371 4.47 31.52 3.49
C ASN A 371 5.20 32.84 3.62
N GLY A 372 6.43 32.84 4.14
CA GLY A 372 7.19 34.02 4.57
C GLY A 372 7.57 35.06 3.50
N GLU A 373 6.75 35.29 2.47
CA GLU A 373 6.85 36.47 1.63
C GLU A 373 5.97 37.58 2.21
N GLY A 374 6.63 38.48 2.93
CA GLY A 374 6.09 39.79 3.21
C GLY A 374 5.76 40.51 1.91
N ASP A 375 4.51 40.98 1.85
CA ASP A 375 3.98 42.03 1.01
C ASP A 375 5.01 43.16 0.84
N SER A 376 5.79 43.05 -0.25
CA SER A 376 6.82 44.00 -0.64
C SER A 376 6.47 44.52 -2.03
N ALA A 377 5.63 45.56 -2.04
CA ALA A 377 5.37 46.48 -3.15
C ALA A 377 4.69 45.91 -4.42
N ARG A 378 3.38 46.17 -4.52
CA ARG A 378 2.80 46.85 -5.69
C ARG A 378 1.85 47.96 -5.25
#